data_AF-A0A1I5YLC2-F1
#
_entry.id   AF-A0A1I5YLC2-F1
#
_cell.length_a   1.000
_cell.length_b   1.000
_cell.length_c   1.000
_cell.angle_alpha   90.00
_cell.angle_beta   90.00
_cell.angle_gamma   90.00
#
_symmetry.space_group_name_H-M   'P 1'
#
loop_
_entity.id
_entity.type
_entity.pdbx_description
1 polymer ?
#
loop_
_entity_poly.entity_id
_entity_poly.type
_entity_poly.pdbx_seq_one_letter_code
_entity_poly.pdbx_strand_id
1 'polypeptide(L)' 'MDIAKVIKELREGVKMNRKEFSEHTGIPVRTLEDWEAGRRTPPEYIPRLIAYQLKYEELVGNKDVTT' A
#
# COMPACT_ATOMS: atom_id res chain seq x y z
N MET A 1 -5.24 15.97 -4.28
CA MET A 1 -5.01 14.52 -4.52
C MET A 1 -5.96 13.77 -3.61
N ASP A 2 -6.72 12.83 -4.13
CA ASP A 2 -7.59 12.00 -3.28
C ASP A 2 -6.74 10.89 -2.64
N ILE A 3 -6.30 11.12 -1.40
CA ILE A 3 -5.41 10.21 -0.66
C ILE A 3 -6.07 8.84 -0.44
N ALA A 4 -7.38 8.81 -0.19
CA ALA A 4 -8.13 7.57 0.00
C ALA A 4 -8.10 6.73 -1.28
N LYS A 5 -8.34 7.38 -2.42
CA LYS A 5 -8.26 6.74 -3.74
C LYS A 5 -6.86 6.20 -4.03
N VAL A 6 -5.81 6.97 -3.75
CA VAL A 6 -4.42 6.56 -4.02
C VAL A 6 -4.03 5.32 -3.20
N ILE A 7 -4.40 5.26 -1.92
CA ILE A 7 -4.10 4.09 -1.08
C ILE A 7 -4.82 2.85 -1.59
N LYS A 8 -6.09 3.01 -1.99
CA LYS A 8 -6.87 1.92 -2.58
C LYS A 8 -6.23 1.42 -3.89
N GLU A 9 -5.80 2.33 -4.75
CA GLU A 9 -5.13 1.99 -6.02
C GLU A 9 -3.78 1.29 -5.80
N LEU A 10 -2.99 1.69 -4.81
CA LEU A 10 -1.74 1.01 -4.45
C LEU A 10 -1.99 -0.44 -4.03
N ARG A 11 -2.98 -0.67 -3.17
CA ARG A 11 -3.35 -2.03 -2.74
C ARG A 11 -3.89 -2.88 -3.88
N GLU A 12 -4.80 -2.32 -4.69
CA GLU A 12 -5.40 -3.03 -5.83
C GLU A 12 -4.36 -3.34 -6.91
N GLY A 13 -3.38 -2.46 -7.09
CA GLY A 13 -2.26 -2.66 -8.03
C GLY A 13 -1.40 -3.89 -7.72
N VAL A 14 -1.24 -4.23 -6.43
CA VAL A 14 -0.53 -5.44 -5.99
C VAL A 14 -1.44 -6.64 -5.75
N LYS A 15 -2.73 -6.53 -6.13
CA LYS A 15 -3.74 -7.60 -6.05
C LYS A 15 -3.93 -8.18 -4.64
N MET A 16 -3.67 -7.39 -3.61
CA MET A 16 -3.88 -7.79 -2.22
C MET A 16 -5.27 -7.38 -1.72
N ASN A 17 -5.90 -8.24 -0.93
CA ASN A 17 -7.04 -7.86 -0.12
C ASN A 17 -6.56 -7.00 1.09
N ARG A 18 -7.48 -6.38 1.84
CA ARG A 18 -7.10 -5.49 2.96
C ARG A 18 -6.33 -6.19 4.07
N LYS A 19 -6.62 -7.46 4.32
CA LYS A 19 -5.94 -8.26 5.35
C LYS A 19 -4.50 -8.53 4.92
N GLU A 20 -4.30 -9.03 3.70
CA GLU A 20 -2.96 -9.27 3.14
C GLU A 20 -2.13 -7.99 3.10
N PHE A 21 -2.73 -6.89 2.65
CA PHE A 21 -2.06 -5.60 2.58
C PHE A 21 -1.71 -5.03 3.96
N SER A 22 -2.57 -5.29 4.96
CA SER A 22 -2.31 -4.93 6.36
C SER A 22 -1.13 -5.72 6.93
N GLU A 23 -1.10 -7.04 6.72
CA GLU A 23 -0.02 -7.91 7.15
C GLU A 23 1.31 -7.53 6.46
N HIS A 24 1.24 -7.19 5.18
CA HIS A 24 2.39 -6.83 4.35
C HIS A 24 3.01 -5.47 4.70
N THR A 25 2.18 -4.45 4.93
CA THR A 25 2.65 -3.07 5.24
C THR A 25 2.82 -2.81 6.73
N GLY A 26 2.27 -3.68 7.60
CA GLY A 26 2.18 -3.45 9.04
C GLY A 26 1.15 -2.40 9.47
N ILE A 27 0.39 -1.82 8.53
CA ILE A 27 -0.69 -0.88 8.83
C ILE A 27 -1.90 -1.70 9.32
N PRO A 28 -2.50 -1.40 10.48
CA PRO A 28 -3.66 -2.14 10.96
C PRO A 28 -4.82 -2.10 9.96
N VAL A 29 -5.49 -3.24 9.75
CA VAL A 29 -6.58 -3.36 8.77
C VAL A 29 -7.67 -2.30 8.95
N ARG A 30 -8.05 -1.99 10.20
CA ARG A 30 -9.03 -0.92 10.50
C ARG A 30 -8.55 0.46 10.08
N THR A 31 -7.25 0.73 10.22
CA THR A 31 -6.65 2.00 9.78
C THR A 31 -6.73 2.12 8.25
N LEU A 32 -6.44 1.04 7.53
CA LEU A 32 -6.60 0.95 6.08
C LEU A 32 -8.06 1.16 5.65
N GLU A 33 -9.01 0.53 6.34
CA GLU A 33 -10.44 0.71 6.09
C GLU A 33 -10.89 2.16 6.32
N ASP A 34 -10.44 2.80 7.39
CA ASP A 34 -10.75 4.21 7.66
C ASP A 34 -10.16 5.15 6.62
N TRP A 35 -8.95 4.85 6.12
CA TRP A 35 -8.30 5.63 5.07
C TRP A 35 -9.00 5.47 3.72
N GLU A 36 -9.24 4.24 3.26
CA GLU A 36 -9.91 3.99 1.98
C GLU A 36 -11.36 4.46 1.96
N ALA A 37 -12.05 4.46 3.11
CA ALA A 37 -13.41 4.99 3.22
C ALA A 37 -13.45 6.52 3.38
N GLY A 38 -12.30 7.19 3.46
CA GLY A 38 -12.21 8.64 3.66
C GLY A 38 -12.65 9.11 5.06
N ARG A 39 -12.81 8.19 6.03
CA ARG A 39 -13.15 8.53 7.42
C ARG A 39 -11.98 9.16 8.16
N ARG A 40 -10.75 8.82 7.77
CA ARG A 40 -9.52 9.44 8.26
C ARG A 40 -8.58 9.67 7.08
N THR A 41 -7.86 10.78 7.12
CA THR A 41 -6.82 11.07 6.13
C THR A 41 -5.46 10.80 6.75
N PRO A 42 -4.63 9.91 6.19
CA PRO A 42 -3.27 9.75 6.65
C PRO A 42 -2.43 10.99 6.34
N PRO A 43 -1.28 11.18 7.02
CA PRO A 43 -0.29 12.16 6.59
C PRO A 43 0.07 12.02 5.12
N GLU A 44 0.29 13.14 4.42
CA GLU A 44 0.51 13.16 2.96
C GLU A 44 1.70 12.32 2.49
N TYR A 45 2.67 12.06 3.36
CA TYR A 45 3.84 11.25 3.02
C TYR A 45 3.56 9.73 3.04
N ILE A 46 2.47 9.27 3.65
CA ILE A 46 2.18 7.83 3.80
C ILE A 46 1.96 7.12 2.46
N PRO A 47 1.12 7.62 1.54
CA PRO A 47 0.98 6.99 0.22
C PRO A 47 2.31 6.88 -0.53
N ARG A 48 3.19 7.89 -0.38
CA ARG A 48 4.52 7.89 -0.99
C ARG A 48 5.42 6.81 -0.38
N LEU A 49 5.38 6.59 0.94
CA LEU A 49 6.16 5.54 1.59
C LEU A 49 5.67 4.15 1.19
N ILE A 50 4.35 3.92 1.15
CA ILE A 50 3.76 2.67 0.66
C ILE A 50 4.21 2.42 -0.79
N ALA A 51 4.07 3.41 -1.68
CA ALA A 51 4.50 3.28 -3.07
C ALA A 51 6.00 2.97 -3.21
N TYR A 52 6.84 3.57 -2.35
CA TYR A 52 8.27 3.30 -2.34
C TYR A 52 8.59 1.87 -1.92
N GLN A 53 7.94 1.37 -0.88
CA GLN A 53 8.08 -0.02 -0.43
C GLN A 53 7.71 -1.00 -1.56
N LEU A 54 6.51 -0.86 -2.14
CA LEU A 54 6.04 -1.76 -3.20
C LEU A 54 6.96 -1.74 -4.44
N LYS A 55 7.42 -0.56 -4.83
CA LYS A 55 8.36 -0.42 -5.95
C LYS A 55 9.72 -1.03 -5.64
N TYR A 56 10.21 -0.89 -4.40
CA TYR A 56 11.47 -1.51 -3.99
C TYR A 56 11.38 -3.03 -4.05
N GLU A 57 10.28 -3.61 -3.55
CA GLU A 57 10.03 -5.04 -3.61
C GLU A 57 9.90 -5.57 -5.03
N GLU A 58 9.23 -4.85 -5.93
CA GLU A 58 9.18 -5.18 -7.36
C GLU A 58 10.59 -5.21 -7.99
N LEU A 59 11.44 -4.23 -7.66
CA LEU A 59 12.80 -4.14 -8.19
C LEU A 59 13.75 -5.20 -7.60
N VAL A 60 13.54 -5.60 -6.34
CA VAL A 60 14.36 -6.62 -5.68
C VAL A 60 13.89 -8.03 -6.02
N GLY A 61 12.59 -8.28 -6.03
CA GLY A 61 12.02 -9.59 -6.39
C GLY A 61 12.31 -10.02 -7.83
N ASN A 62 12.55 -9.07 -8.73
CA ASN A 62 13.00 -9.37 -10.11
C ASN A 62 14.49 -9.76 -10.21
N LYS A 63 15.31 -9.59 -9.15
CA LYS A 63 16.74 -9.94 -9.18
C LYS A 63 16.99 -11.43 -8.93
N ASP A 64 16.06 -12.13 -8.28
CA ASP A 64 16.22 -13.56 -7.95
C ASP A 64 15.90 -14.50 -9.12
N VAL A 65 15.37 -13.99 -10.25
CA VAL A 65 15.03 -14.79 -11.45
C VAL A 65 16.15 -14.79 -12.50
N THR A 66 17.25 -14.05 -12.28
CA THR A 66 18.34 -13.89 -13.29
C THR A 66 19.68 -14.53 -12.88
N THR A 67 19.70 -15.49 -11.94
CA THR A 67 20.93 -16.25 -11.61
C THR A 67 20.73 -17.74 -11.85
#